data_AF-X1DE87-F1
#
_entry.id   AF-X1DE87-F1
#
_cell.length_a   1.000
_cell.length_b   1.000
_cell.length_c   1.000
_cell.angle_alpha   90.00
_cell.angle_beta   90.00
_cell.angle_gamma   90.00
#
_symmetry.space_group_name_H-M   'P 1'
#
loop_
_entity.id
_entity.type
_entity.pdbx_description
1 polymer ?
#
loop_
_entity_poly.entity_id
_entity_poly.type
_entity_poly.pdbx_seq_one_letter_code
_entity_poly.pdbx_strand_id
1 'polypeptide(L)' 'MLDDTEETLSDRILKEEHKIYSEAIRLYFEGRLEVRGRRVDIK' A
#
# COMPACT_ATOMS: atom_id res chain seq x y z
N MET A 1 17.21 21.42 4.60
CA MET A 1 15.86 21.76 4.07
C MET A 1 16.01 21.96 2.57
N LEU A 2 16.29 20.87 1.84
CA LEU A 2 16.39 20.85 0.37
C LEU A 2 16.42 19.41 -0.19
N ASP A 3 15.90 18.43 0.56
CA ASP A 3 15.84 17.02 0.13
C ASP A 3 14.43 16.60 -0.32
N ASP A 4 13.49 17.55 -0.42
CA ASP A 4 12.15 17.34 -0.96
C ASP A 4 12.14 17.78 -2.44
N THR A 5 12.78 17.01 -3.30
CA THR A 5 12.55 17.09 -4.74
C THR A 5 11.43 16.13 -5.13
N GLU A 6 10.79 16.35 -6.27
CA GLU A 6 9.78 15.41 -6.76
C GLU A 6 10.34 13.99 -6.93
N GLU A 7 11.63 13.88 -7.29
CA GLU A 7 12.34 12.61 -7.44
C GLU A 7 12.50 11.89 -6.09
N THR A 8 12.99 12.58 -5.06
CA THR A 8 13.15 11.96 -3.72
C THR A 8 11.80 11.61 -3.08
N LEU A 9 10.75 12.39 -3.36
CA LEU A 9 9.39 12.07 -2.95
C LEU A 9 8.87 10.82 -3.67
N SER A 10 9.06 10.75 -4.99
CA SER A 10 8.62 9.62 -5.82
C SER A 10 9.30 8.31 -5.39
N ASP A 11 10.60 8.33 -5.13
CA ASP A 11 11.36 7.17 -4.64
C ASP A 11 10.86 6.67 -3.28
N ARG A 12 10.44 7.58 -2.40
CA ARG A 12 9.87 7.22 -1.10
C ARG A 12 8.48 6.62 -1.26
N ILE A 13 7.65 7.19 -2.13
CA ILE A 13 6.31 6.66 -2.44
C ILE A 13 6.42 5.25 -3.02
N LEU A 14 7.29 5.04 -4.01
CA LEU A 14 7.47 3.75 -4.68
C LEU A 14 7.86 2.62 -3.69
N LYS A 15 8.73 2.94 -2.71
CA LYS A 15 9.11 1.98 -1.66
C LYS A 15 7.92 1.59 -0.79
N GLU A 16 7.05 2.53 -0.46
CA GLU A 16 5.84 2.24 0.32
C GLU A 16 4.79 1.50 -0.52
N GLU A 17 4.64 1.85 -1.79
CA GLU A 17 3.78 1.13 -2.75
C GLU A 17 4.15 -0.35 -2.82
N HIS A 18 5.44 -0.68 -3.00
CA HIS A 18 5.89 -2.07 -3.03
C HIS A 18 5.54 -2.85 -1.75
N LYS A 19 5.55 -2.21 -0.58
CA LYS A 19 5.15 -2.84 0.68
C LYS A 19 3.64 -3.08 0.71
N ILE A 20 2.84 -2.03 0.53
CA ILE A 20 1.38 -2.12 0.66
C ILE A 20 0.75 -3.03 -0.39
N TYR A 21 1.25 -3.02 -1.63
CA TYR A 21 0.71 -3.89 -2.68
C TYR A 21 1.03 -5.35 -2.42
N SER A 22 2.24 -5.67 -1.98
CA SER A 22 2.63 -7.04 -1.64
C SER A 22 1.81 -7.58 -0.48
N GLU A 23 1.57 -6.77 0.56
CA GLU A 23 0.73 -7.15 1.69
C GLU A 23 -0.74 -7.31 1.31
N ALA A 24 -1.28 -6.43 0.47
CA ALA A 24 -2.64 -6.54 -0.02
C ALA A 24 -2.87 -7.84 -0.80
N ILE A 25 -1.92 -8.21 -1.67
CA ILE A 25 -1.95 -9.48 -2.40
C ILE A 25 -1.93 -10.67 -1.43
N ARG A 26 -1.05 -10.63 -0.43
CA ARG A 26 -0.97 -11.68 0.60
C ARG A 26 -2.30 -11.84 1.35
N LEU A 27 -2.88 -10.74 1.84
CA LEU A 27 -4.16 -10.75 2.56
C LEU A 27 -5.32 -11.27 1.69
N TYR A 28 -5.30 -10.96 0.39
CA TYR A 28 -6.26 -11.48 -0.57
C TYR A 28 -6.16 -13.00 -0.70
N PHE A 29 -4.96 -13.54 -0.89
CA PHE A 29 -4.75 -15.00 -0.97
C PHE A 29 -5.00 -15.73 0.34
N GLU A 30 -4.74 -15.08 1.48
CA GLU A 30 -5.11 -15.61 2.81
C GLU A 30 -6.63 -15.60 3.06
N GLY A 31 -7.43 -15.00 2.17
CA GLY A 31 -8.89 -14.92 2.32
C GLY A 31 -9.34 -14.02 3.47
N ARG A 32 -8.50 -13.05 3.87
CA ARG A 32 -8.71 -12.20 5.06
C ARG A 32 -9.42 -10.88 4.78
N LEU A 33 -9.75 -10.61 3.52
CA LEU A 33 -10.39 -9.36 3.11
C LEU A 33 -11.91 -9.53 3.01
N GLU A 34 -12.66 -8.63 3.65
CA GLU A 34 -14.12 -8.55 3.55
C GLU A 34 -14.55 -7.18 3.00
N VAL A 35 -15.18 -7.17 1.82
CA VAL A 35 -15.63 -5.91 1.19
C VAL A 35 -16.98 -5.49 1.79
N ARG A 36 -17.03 -4.28 2.35
CA ARG A 36 -18.23 -3.65 2.91
C ARG A 36 -18.50 -2.33 2.22
N GLY A 37 -19.32 -2.37 1.17
CA GLY A 37 -19.64 -1.20 0.36
C GLY A 37 -18.39 -0.61 -0.31
N ARG A 38 -17.92 0.54 0.17
CA ARG A 38 -16.70 1.24 -0.32
C ARG A 38 -15.47 1.05 0.57
N ARG A 39 -15.53 0.12 1.54
CA ARG A 39 -14.43 -0.18 2.47
C ARG A 39 -14.10 -1.67 2.43
N VAL A 40 -12.88 -2.01 2.85
CA VAL A 40 -12.42 -3.38 3.01
C VAL A 40 -11.98 -3.55 4.46
N ASP A 41 -12.59 -4.50 5.15
CA ASP A 41 -12.20 -4.89 6.50
C ASP A 41 -11.20 -6.05 6.40
N ILE A 42 -10.15 -6.03 7.22
CA ILE A 42 -9.15 -7.10 7.33
C ILE A 42 -9.47 -7.90 8.60
N LYS A 43 -9.66 -9.21 8.46
CA LYS A 43 -9.92 -10.14 9.58
C LYS A 43 -8.66 -10.51 10.35
#